data_AF-A0A285UVB5-F1
#
_entry.id   AF-A0A285UVB5-F1
#
_cell.length_a   1.000
_cell.length_b   1.000
_cell.length_c   1.000
_cell.angle_alpha   90.00
_cell.angle_beta   90.00
_cell.angle_gamma   90.00
#
_symmetry.space_group_name_H-M   'P 1'
#
loop_
_entity.id
_entity.type
_entity.pdbx_description
1 polymer ?
#
loop_
_entity_poly.entity_id
_entity_poly.type
_entity_poly.pdbx_seq_one_letter_code
_entity_poly.pdbx_strand_id
1 'polypeptide(L)'
;MTREEIIDLFIRAAETDRRLPDTARPARLKAQALPYVHSAADQAGWGGERYAEERDGFWDSRSTRLRTADVTDWERCNDLIILVANESERRCLWHWSIGKAGGRPFKHWCRDEGIHVETGRRRKDRAIYHIASSFIRNSLQNNEIALQGLLPVGPEISDIPANIADAGHHTWRDDTAFSPVEVPELRDFSWAAKRNEMRRAREAKKREAA
;
A
#
# COMPACT_ATOMS: atom_id res chain seq x y z
N MET A 1 17.56 1.38 9.48
CA MET A 1 17.63 2.40 8.42
C MET A 1 16.97 3.67 8.94
N THR A 2 17.71 4.77 8.99
CA THR A 2 17.20 6.07 9.48
C THR A 2 16.41 6.79 8.38
N ARG A 3 15.57 7.75 8.75
CA ARG A 3 14.74 8.52 7.79
C ARG A 3 15.58 9.17 6.68
N GLU A 4 16.74 9.71 7.03
CA GLU A 4 17.64 10.41 6.12
C GLU A 4 18.28 9.45 5.12
N GLU A 5 18.74 8.28 5.60
CA GLU A 5 19.24 7.21 4.72
C GLU A 5 18.19 6.78 3.69
N ILE A 6 16.90 6.69 4.08
CA ILE A 6 15.81 6.39 3.15
C ILE A 6 15.71 7.47 2.08
N ILE A 7 15.70 8.73 2.49
CA ILE A 7 15.58 9.85 1.56
C ILE A 7 16.73 9.85 0.56
N ASP A 8 17.96 9.71 1.03
CA ASP A 8 19.15 9.71 0.17
C ASP A 8 19.16 8.52 -0.79
N LEU A 9 18.78 7.33 -0.31
CA LEU A 9 18.67 6.12 -1.13
C LEU A 9 17.65 6.33 -2.27
N PHE A 10 16.47 6.87 -1.97
CA PHE A 10 15.44 7.11 -2.98
C PHE A 10 15.82 8.21 -3.98
N ILE A 11 16.54 9.25 -3.56
CA ILE A 11 17.04 10.30 -4.47
C ILE A 11 18.11 9.72 -5.40
N ARG A 12 19.06 8.93 -4.87
CA ARG A 12 20.08 8.25 -5.67
C ARG A 12 19.46 7.26 -6.65
N ALA A 13 18.51 6.44 -6.20
CA ALA A 13 17.79 5.52 -7.07
C ALA A 13 17.04 6.25 -8.19
N ALA A 14 16.39 7.39 -7.92
CA ALA A 14 15.73 8.18 -8.95
C ALA A 14 16.72 8.79 -9.97
N GLU A 15 17.94 9.10 -9.55
CA GLU A 15 19.02 9.51 -10.45
C GLU A 15 19.48 8.34 -11.33
N THR A 16 19.65 7.15 -10.75
CA THR A 16 19.94 5.91 -11.47
C THR A 16 18.86 5.60 -12.50
N ASP A 17 17.59 5.66 -12.11
CA ASP A 17 16.42 5.38 -12.96
C ASP A 17 16.39 6.25 -14.22
N ARG A 18 16.74 7.53 -14.08
CA ARG A 18 16.84 8.47 -15.20
C ARG A 18 17.97 8.13 -16.17
N ARG A 19 19.08 7.59 -15.66
CA ARG A 19 20.25 7.21 -16.47
C ARG A 19 20.04 5.86 -17.16
N LEU A 20 19.19 5.00 -16.61
CA LEU A 20 18.87 3.71 -17.21
C LEU A 20 18.18 3.91 -18.57
N PRO A 21 18.58 3.14 -19.59
CA PRO A 21 17.91 3.20 -20.88
C PRO A 21 16.47 2.67 -20.75
N ASP A 22 15.50 3.39 -21.30
CA ASP A 22 14.11 2.93 -21.46
C ASP A 22 14.07 1.83 -22.55
N THR A 23 14.41 0.60 -22.14
CA THR A 23 14.57 -0.56 -23.04
C THR A 23 13.24 -1.15 -23.51
N ALA A 24 12.11 -0.69 -22.99
CA ALA A 24 10.79 -1.22 -23.35
C ALA A 24 10.36 -0.85 -24.78
N ARG A 25 10.98 0.15 -25.40
CA ARG A 25 10.73 0.55 -26.78
C ARG A 25 12.06 0.83 -27.48
N PRO A 26 12.21 0.53 -28.79
CA PRO A 26 13.34 1.02 -29.56
C PRO A 26 13.39 2.53 -29.40
N ALA A 27 14.50 3.05 -28.87
CA ALA A 27 14.69 4.48 -28.69
C ALA A 27 14.34 5.18 -30.01
N ARG A 28 13.44 6.17 -29.98
CA ARG A 28 13.10 6.95 -31.18
C ARG A 28 14.42 7.45 -31.76
N LEU A 29 14.66 7.12 -33.03
CA LEU A 29 15.87 7.49 -33.74
C LEU A 29 15.95 9.02 -33.79
N LYS A 30 16.57 9.62 -32.78
CA LYS A 30 17.09 10.98 -32.85
C LYS A 30 18.26 10.95 -33.80
N ALA A 31 18.50 12.05 -34.53
CA ALA A 31 19.71 12.21 -35.32
C ALA A 31 20.92 11.82 -34.45
N GLN A 32 21.54 10.69 -34.77
CA GLN A 32 22.72 10.23 -34.04
C GLN A 32 23.87 11.13 -34.46
N ALA A 33 24.16 12.13 -33.65
CA ALA A 33 25.47 12.77 -33.69
C ALA A 33 26.47 11.74 -33.17
N LEU A 34 27.04 10.94 -34.08
CA LEU A 34 28.15 10.08 -33.75
C LEU A 34 29.27 11.00 -33.25
N PRO A 35 29.78 10.79 -32.02
CA PRO A 35 30.88 11.60 -31.52
C PRO A 35 32.07 11.43 -32.46
N TYR A 36 32.64 12.55 -32.91
CA TYR A 36 33.87 12.52 -33.69
C TYR A 36 34.97 11.92 -32.81
N VAL A 37 35.50 10.77 -33.20
CA VAL A 37 36.63 10.15 -32.51
C VAL A 37 37.89 10.56 -33.24
N HIS A 38 38.77 11.28 -32.55
CA HIS A 38 40.05 11.72 -33.11
C HIS A 38 40.90 10.52 -33.54
N SER A 39 41.40 10.55 -34.77
CA SER A 39 42.31 9.51 -35.28
C SER A 39 43.71 9.68 -34.69
N ALA A 40 44.53 8.62 -34.71
CA ALA A 40 45.93 8.72 -34.26
C ALA A 40 46.73 9.78 -35.04
N ALA A 41 46.34 10.05 -36.30
CA ALA A 41 46.92 11.12 -37.11
C ALA A 41 46.51 12.52 -36.64
N ASP A 42 45.26 12.71 -36.18
CA ASP A 42 44.79 13.99 -35.61
C ASP A 42 45.50 14.31 -34.29
N GLN A 43 45.82 13.28 -33.51
CA GLN A 43 46.47 13.38 -32.21
C GLN A 43 47.99 13.63 -32.31
N ALA A 44 48.58 13.38 -33.49
CA ALA A 44 50.03 13.49 -33.72
C ALA A 44 50.59 14.92 -33.70
N GLY A 45 49.74 15.94 -33.54
CA GLY A 45 50.13 17.35 -33.38
C GLY A 45 49.64 17.99 -32.08
N TRP A 46 49.05 17.21 -31.17
CA TRP A 46 48.52 17.74 -29.92
C TRP A 46 49.65 18.02 -28.92
N GLY A 47 49.71 19.24 -28.41
CA GLY A 47 50.54 19.57 -27.27
C GLY A 47 50.06 18.88 -25.98
N GLY A 48 50.89 18.88 -24.94
CA GLY A 48 50.59 18.21 -23.68
C GLY A 48 49.32 18.69 -22.97
N GLU A 49 48.93 19.96 -23.15
CA GLU A 49 47.73 20.55 -22.55
C GLU A 49 46.44 19.92 -23.13
N ARG A 50 46.37 19.75 -24.45
CA ARG A 50 45.19 19.18 -25.11
C ARG A 50 45.00 17.69 -24.80
N TYR A 51 46.10 16.96 -24.58
CA TYR A 51 46.05 15.59 -24.07
C TYR A 51 45.56 15.51 -22.62
N ALA A 52 45.87 16.50 -21.78
CA ALA A 52 45.37 16.54 -20.41
C ALA A 52 43.85 16.79 -20.38
N GLU A 53 43.36 17.72 -21.20
CA GLU A 53 41.92 18.02 -21.33
C GLU A 53 41.11 16.81 -21.80
N GLU A 54 41.59 16.09 -22.82
CA GLU A 54 40.93 14.87 -23.33
C GLU A 54 40.97 13.72 -22.31
N ARG A 55 42.06 13.61 -21.55
CA ARG A 55 42.15 12.64 -20.46
C ARG A 55 41.15 12.97 -19.36
N ASP A 56 41.04 14.23 -18.97
CA ASP A 56 40.11 14.68 -17.94
C ASP A 56 38.66 14.49 -18.41
N GLY A 57 38.35 14.85 -19.66
CA GLY A 57 37.04 14.58 -20.28
C GLY A 57 36.70 13.08 -20.38
N PHE A 58 37.68 12.22 -20.67
CA PHE A 58 37.50 10.76 -20.63
C PHE A 58 37.14 10.28 -19.22
N TRP A 59 37.82 10.78 -18.18
CA TRP A 59 37.52 10.42 -16.79
C TRP A 59 36.19 10.97 -16.30
N ASP A 60 35.80 12.18 -16.72
CA ASP A 60 34.47 12.75 -16.46
C ASP A 60 33.35 11.96 -17.15
N SER A 61 33.60 11.47 -18.38
CA SER A 61 32.66 10.58 -19.05
C SER A 61 32.50 9.24 -18.31
N ARG A 62 33.58 8.75 -17.67
CA ARG A 62 33.58 7.51 -16.89
C ARG A 62 32.91 7.69 -15.52
N SER A 63 33.02 8.86 -14.90
CA SER A 63 32.31 9.18 -13.66
C SER A 63 30.79 9.31 -13.89
N THR A 64 30.40 9.67 -15.12
CA THR A 64 28.99 9.75 -15.55
C THR A 64 28.37 8.38 -15.88
N ARG A 65 29.17 7.31 -16.01
CA ARG A 65 28.65 5.95 -16.26
C ARG A 65 28.00 5.37 -15.01
N LEU A 66 26.87 4.68 -15.21
CA LEU A 66 26.24 3.86 -14.18
C LEU A 66 27.22 2.84 -13.62
N ARG A 67 27.38 2.82 -12.30
CA ARG A 67 28.11 1.77 -11.60
C ARG A 67 27.17 0.64 -11.23
N THR A 68 27.72 -0.56 -11.02
CA THR A 68 26.95 -1.70 -10.51
C THR A 68 26.33 -1.39 -9.14
N ALA A 69 27.05 -0.66 -8.28
CA ALA A 69 26.55 -0.21 -6.98
C ALA A 69 25.26 0.63 -7.11
N ASP A 70 25.20 1.54 -8.10
CA ASP A 70 24.04 2.41 -8.33
C ASP A 70 22.80 1.60 -8.71
N VAL A 71 22.98 0.53 -9.50
CA VAL A 71 21.91 -0.41 -9.88
C VAL A 71 21.47 -1.23 -8.67
N THR A 72 22.40 -1.72 -7.85
CA THR A 72 22.03 -2.47 -6.63
C THR A 72 21.27 -1.61 -5.63
N ASP A 73 21.59 -0.32 -5.52
CA ASP A 73 20.85 0.61 -4.67
C ASP A 73 19.45 0.92 -5.23
N TRP A 74 19.32 0.97 -6.55
CA TRP A 74 18.01 1.08 -7.22
C TRP A 74 17.15 -0.17 -7.01
N GLU A 75 17.71 -1.37 -7.12
CA GLU A 75 17.01 -2.64 -6.82
C GLU A 75 16.54 -2.69 -5.37
N ARG A 76 17.41 -2.31 -4.42
CA ARG A 76 17.05 -2.18 -3.00
C ARG A 76 15.87 -1.22 -2.80
N CYS A 77 15.86 -0.07 -3.46
CA CYS A 77 14.74 0.86 -3.40
C CYS A 77 13.43 0.24 -3.88
N ASN A 78 13.47 -0.56 -4.95
CA ASN A 78 12.29 -1.27 -5.46
C ASN A 78 11.78 -2.32 -4.47
N ASP A 79 12.67 -3.02 -3.75
CA ASP A 79 12.24 -3.94 -2.70
C ASP A 79 11.60 -3.20 -1.52
N LEU A 80 12.17 -2.05 -1.13
CA LEU A 80 11.65 -1.25 -0.01
C LEU A 80 10.30 -0.62 -0.30
N ILE A 81 10.03 -0.23 -1.56
CA ILE A 81 8.76 0.41 -1.90
C ILE A 81 7.58 -0.55 -1.76
N ILE A 82 7.81 -1.87 -1.85
CA ILE A 82 6.78 -2.91 -1.66
C ILE A 82 6.22 -2.90 -0.23
N LEU A 83 7.03 -2.48 0.76
CA LEU A 83 6.63 -2.40 2.17
C LEU A 83 5.50 -1.37 2.42
N VAL A 84 5.28 -0.45 1.48
CA VAL A 84 4.18 0.51 1.54
C VAL A 84 2.96 -0.07 0.82
N ALA A 85 1.91 -0.41 1.57
CA ALA A 85 0.69 -1.00 1.01
C ALA A 85 -0.07 -0.05 0.07
N ASN A 86 -0.11 1.25 0.41
CA ASN A 86 -0.84 2.24 -0.36
C ASN A 86 -0.11 2.65 -1.64
N GLU A 87 -0.70 2.34 -2.79
CA GLU A 87 -0.12 2.70 -4.10
C GLU A 87 0.06 4.21 -4.28
N SER A 88 -0.92 5.00 -3.81
CA SER A 88 -0.85 6.47 -3.94
C SER A 88 0.34 7.07 -3.17
N GLU A 89 0.73 6.46 -2.05
CA GLU A 89 1.87 6.89 -1.24
C GLU A 89 3.20 6.48 -1.88
N ARG A 90 3.25 5.26 -2.45
CA ARG A 90 4.39 4.81 -3.27
C ARG A 90 4.66 5.75 -4.44
N ARG A 91 3.62 6.08 -5.21
CA ARG A 91 3.73 6.99 -6.36
C ARG A 91 4.16 8.40 -5.93
N CYS A 92 3.60 8.92 -4.83
CA CYS A 92 4.05 10.22 -4.29
C CYS A 92 5.52 10.22 -3.87
N LEU A 93 6.02 9.15 -3.24
CA LEU A 93 7.42 9.05 -2.84
C LEU A 93 8.35 9.02 -4.07
N TRP A 94 8.02 8.21 -5.07
CA TRP A 94 8.83 8.06 -6.29
C TRP A 94 8.86 9.34 -7.13
N HIS A 95 7.71 9.99 -7.35
CA HIS A 95 7.68 11.23 -8.13
C HIS A 95 8.29 12.42 -7.38
N TRP A 96 8.31 12.38 -6.05
CA TRP A 96 9.05 13.35 -5.27
C TRP A 96 10.56 13.16 -5.40
N SER A 97 11.08 11.93 -5.35
CA SER A 97 12.51 11.66 -5.53
C SER A 97 12.97 11.99 -6.95
N ILE A 98 12.16 11.68 -7.98
CA ILE A 98 12.41 12.11 -9.37
C ILE A 98 12.55 13.64 -9.46
N GLY A 99 11.67 14.38 -8.78
CA GLY A 99 11.75 15.84 -8.76
C GLY A 99 13.00 16.38 -8.06
N LYS A 100 13.59 15.62 -7.13
CA LYS A 100 14.85 15.96 -6.46
C LYS A 100 16.08 15.60 -7.28
N ALA A 101 16.04 14.51 -8.05
CA ALA A 101 17.07 14.11 -9.00
C ALA A 101 17.06 14.94 -10.31
N GLY A 102 16.39 16.10 -10.33
CA GLY A 102 16.35 17.01 -11.48
C GLY A 102 15.42 16.56 -12.62
N GLY A 103 14.49 15.65 -12.35
CA GLY A 103 13.40 15.27 -13.26
C GLY A 103 12.23 16.25 -13.22
N ARG A 104 11.02 15.75 -13.52
CA ARG A 104 9.80 16.57 -13.49
C ARG A 104 9.55 17.11 -12.07
N PRO A 105 9.27 18.41 -11.88
CA PRO A 105 9.04 18.95 -10.54
C PRO A 105 7.76 18.36 -9.91
N PHE A 106 7.85 17.99 -8.63
CA PHE A 106 6.75 17.35 -7.89
C PHE A 106 5.42 18.12 -7.96
N LYS A 107 5.47 19.46 -7.90
CA LYS A 107 4.28 20.32 -8.01
C LYS A 107 3.52 20.11 -9.32
N HIS A 108 4.23 19.96 -10.44
CA HIS A 108 3.61 19.72 -11.74
C HIS A 108 3.02 18.31 -11.82
N TRP A 109 3.71 17.32 -11.27
CA TRP A 109 3.18 15.96 -11.21
C TRP A 109 1.89 15.89 -10.35
N CYS A 110 1.88 16.53 -9.18
CA CYS A 110 0.70 16.61 -8.33
C CYS A 110 -0.49 17.26 -9.04
N ARG A 111 -0.25 18.29 -9.87
CA ARG A 111 -1.30 18.94 -10.66
C ARG A 111 -1.94 18.00 -11.67
N ASP A 112 -1.12 17.21 -12.37
CA ASP A 112 -1.61 16.23 -13.36
C ASP A 112 -2.41 15.11 -12.71
N GLU A 113 -1.95 14.64 -11.54
CA GLU A 113 -2.64 13.59 -10.77
C GLU A 113 -3.87 14.12 -10.02
N GLY A 114 -4.13 15.43 -10.03
CA GLY A 114 -5.24 16.06 -9.31
C GLY A 114 -5.07 16.09 -7.78
N ILE A 115 -3.84 15.99 -7.28
CA ILE A 115 -3.53 15.96 -5.84
C ILE A 115 -3.03 17.35 -5.40
N HIS A 116 -3.55 17.86 -4.28
CA HIS A 116 -2.98 19.07 -3.67
C HIS A 116 -1.55 18.82 -3.18
N VAL A 117 -0.64 19.78 -3.40
CA VAL A 117 0.81 19.62 -3.14
C VAL A 117 1.10 19.22 -1.69
N GLU A 118 0.42 19.82 -0.72
CA GLU A 118 0.59 19.48 0.71
C GLU A 118 0.11 18.07 1.03
N THR A 119 -0.96 17.60 0.38
CA THR A 119 -1.42 16.22 0.53
C THR A 119 -0.38 15.24 -0.02
N GLY A 120 0.22 15.56 -1.18
CA GLY A 120 1.33 14.79 -1.74
C GLY A 120 2.55 14.76 -0.81
N ARG A 121 2.91 15.90 -0.19
CA ARG A 121 4.00 15.98 0.80
C ARG A 121 3.71 15.08 2.00
N ARG A 122 2.49 15.10 2.55
CA ARG A 122 2.11 14.23 3.67
C ARG A 122 2.17 12.74 3.30
N ARG A 123 1.69 12.37 2.11
CA ARG A 123 1.76 10.99 1.60
C ARG A 123 3.20 10.49 1.46
N LYS A 124 4.12 11.34 0.99
CA LYS A 124 5.55 10.99 0.93
C LYS A 124 6.14 10.76 2.32
N ASP A 125 5.79 11.61 3.29
CA ASP A 125 6.35 11.53 4.65
C ASP A 125 5.79 10.29 5.38
N ARG A 126 4.53 9.90 5.10
CA ARG A 126 3.97 8.62 5.54
C ARG A 126 4.67 7.43 4.91
N ALA A 127 4.89 7.43 3.59
CA ALA A 127 5.60 6.35 2.91
C ALA A 127 6.98 6.12 3.55
N ILE A 128 7.74 7.19 3.79
CA ILE A 128 9.04 7.12 4.46
C ILE A 128 8.90 6.56 5.89
N TYR A 129 7.86 6.98 6.62
CA TYR A 129 7.58 6.48 7.95
C TYR A 129 7.22 4.99 7.98
N HIS A 130 6.44 4.49 7.02
CA HIS A 130 6.12 3.06 6.89
C HIS A 130 7.37 2.24 6.67
N ILE A 131 8.25 2.67 5.75
CA ILE A 131 9.52 1.99 5.48
C ILE A 131 10.40 2.01 6.74
N ALA A 132 10.58 3.17 7.39
CA ALA A 132 11.35 3.26 8.63
C ALA A 132 10.78 2.37 9.74
N SER A 133 9.46 2.35 9.91
CA SER A 133 8.76 1.56 10.92
C SER A 133 8.90 0.05 10.69
N SER A 134 8.93 -0.40 9.42
CA SER A 134 9.12 -1.82 9.09
C SER A 134 10.44 -2.38 9.62
N PHE A 135 11.49 -1.56 9.65
CA PHE A 135 12.80 -1.95 10.20
C PHE A 135 12.84 -1.94 11.73
N ILE A 136 12.03 -1.10 12.38
CA ILE A 136 12.02 -0.96 13.84
C ILE A 136 11.12 -2.02 14.50
N ARG A 137 10.03 -2.44 13.83
CA ARG A 137 8.98 -3.26 14.45
C ARG A 137 8.59 -4.45 13.59
N ASN A 138 9.40 -5.51 13.63
CA ASN A 138 9.14 -6.77 12.94
C ASN A 138 8.18 -7.71 13.73
N SER A 139 7.21 -7.20 14.52
CA SER A 139 6.33 -8.07 15.33
C SER A 139 4.88 -7.62 15.60
N LEU A 140 4.38 -6.49 15.11
CA LEU A 140 2.96 -6.09 15.35
C LEU A 140 2.26 -5.60 14.08
N GLN A 141 1.10 -6.21 13.83
CA GLN A 141 0.25 -6.18 12.62
C GLN A 141 -0.37 -4.82 12.24
N ASN A 142 -0.06 -3.72 12.92
CA ASN A 142 -0.84 -2.48 12.85
C ASN A 142 -0.03 -1.27 12.37
N ASN A 143 0.62 -1.39 11.21
CA ASN A 143 1.34 -0.28 10.58
C ASN A 143 0.45 0.57 9.67
N GLU A 144 -0.83 0.23 9.48
CA GLU A 144 -1.74 0.91 8.55
C GLU A 144 -2.12 2.33 9.01
N ILE A 145 -2.09 2.58 10.32
CA ILE A 145 -2.42 3.88 10.92
C ILE A 145 -1.12 4.67 11.14
N ALA A 146 -0.41 4.98 10.06
CA ALA A 146 0.72 5.92 10.14
C ALA A 146 0.24 7.35 10.40
N LEU A 147 1.14 8.20 10.94
CA LEU A 147 1.04 9.64 11.17
C LEU A 147 -0.01 10.35 10.28
N GLN A 148 -1.27 10.26 10.71
CA GLN A 148 -2.38 10.93 10.07
C GLN A 148 -2.52 12.26 10.80
N GLY A 149 -1.89 13.31 10.27
CA GLY A 149 -2.03 14.68 10.80
C GLY A 149 -3.43 15.29 10.60
N LEU A 150 -4.34 14.53 9.99
CA LEU A 150 -5.78 14.72 10.05
C LEU A 150 -6.30 13.49 10.78
N LEU A 151 -7.23 13.70 11.72
CA LEU A 151 -7.93 12.61 12.41
C LEU A 151 -8.30 11.54 11.36
N PRO A 152 -7.82 10.30 11.49
CA PRO A 152 -8.47 9.20 10.80
C PRO A 152 -9.95 9.32 11.15
N VAL A 153 -10.84 9.34 10.17
CA VAL A 153 -12.18 8.80 10.41
C VAL A 153 -11.91 7.32 10.61
N GLY A 154 -11.48 6.95 11.80
CA GLY A 154 -11.53 5.56 12.22
C GLY A 154 -12.99 5.11 12.16
N PRO A 155 -13.27 3.80 12.19
CA PRO A 155 -14.59 3.39 12.63
C PRO A 155 -14.85 4.11 13.94
N GLU A 156 -15.86 4.99 13.96
CA GLU A 156 -16.27 5.59 15.21
C GLU A 156 -16.68 4.43 16.11
N ILE A 157 -15.82 4.08 17.08
CA ILE A 157 -16.25 3.37 18.29
C ILE A 157 -16.87 4.45 19.18
N SER A 158 -17.80 5.22 18.62
CA SER A 158 -18.84 5.81 19.42
C SER A 158 -19.86 4.70 19.59
N ASP A 159 -20.31 4.45 20.82
CA ASP A 159 -21.60 3.83 20.99
C ASP A 159 -22.55 4.73 20.22
N ILE A 160 -23.03 4.33 19.03
CA ILE A 160 -24.17 4.99 18.42
C ILE A 160 -25.24 4.85 19.49
N PRO A 161 -25.64 5.92 20.21
CA PRO A 161 -26.69 5.80 21.19
C PRO A 161 -28.00 5.84 20.40
N ALA A 162 -28.18 4.88 19.48
CA ALA A 162 -29.33 4.84 18.60
C ALA A 162 -30.62 4.66 19.40
N ASN A 163 -30.54 4.16 20.65
CA ASN A 163 -31.72 3.58 21.30
C ASN A 163 -31.83 3.82 22.82
N ILE A 164 -31.01 4.67 23.45
CA ILE A 164 -31.11 4.88 24.92
C ILE A 164 -32.21 5.90 25.29
N ALA A 165 -32.69 6.71 24.34
CA ALA A 165 -33.78 7.66 24.57
C ALA A 165 -35.17 7.16 24.17
N ASP A 166 -35.27 6.06 23.40
CA ASP A 166 -36.56 5.48 23.06
C ASP A 166 -36.99 4.49 24.14
N ALA A 167 -38.18 4.71 24.69
CA ALA A 167 -38.85 3.82 25.64
C ALA A 167 -39.31 2.49 25.01
N GLY A 168 -38.61 2.02 23.97
CA GLY A 168 -38.83 0.74 23.33
C GLY A 168 -38.19 -0.37 24.15
N HIS A 169 -38.98 -1.36 24.55
CA HIS A 169 -38.48 -2.57 25.20
C HIS A 169 -37.48 -3.30 24.29
N HIS A 170 -36.18 -3.13 24.53
CA HIS A 170 -35.13 -3.91 23.89
C HIS A 170 -34.88 -5.23 24.61
N THR A 171 -35.91 -6.05 24.75
CA THR A 171 -35.70 -7.48 24.96
C THR A 171 -35.39 -8.13 23.61
N TRP A 172 -34.47 -9.09 23.57
CA TRP A 172 -34.24 -10.01 22.43
C TRP A 172 -35.47 -10.86 22.04
N ARG A 173 -36.63 -10.55 22.62
CA ARG A 173 -37.89 -11.26 22.52
C ARG A 173 -38.87 -10.43 21.70
N ASP A 174 -39.68 -11.13 20.92
CA ASP A 174 -40.81 -10.58 20.18
C ASP A 174 -41.96 -10.21 21.14
N ASP A 175 -42.64 -9.09 20.90
CA ASP A 175 -43.75 -8.58 21.73
C ASP A 175 -44.92 -9.57 21.85
N THR A 176 -45.06 -10.49 20.88
CA THR A 176 -46.13 -11.50 20.87
C THR A 176 -45.77 -12.79 21.62
N ALA A 177 -44.54 -12.91 22.14
CA ALA A 177 -44.04 -14.14 22.78
C ALA A 177 -44.84 -14.58 24.02
N PHE A 178 -45.64 -13.69 24.61
CA PHE A 178 -46.59 -13.99 25.69
C PHE A 178 -48.06 -13.76 25.31
N SER A 179 -48.43 -13.99 24.06
CA SER A 179 -49.83 -14.22 23.70
C SER A 179 -50.00 -15.68 23.27
N PRO A 180 -50.48 -16.57 24.19
CA PRO A 180 -51.91 -16.82 24.28
C PRO A 180 -52.34 -17.32 25.68
N VAL A 181 -52.60 -16.40 26.63
CA VAL A 181 -53.39 -16.77 27.82
C VAL A 181 -54.90 -16.75 27.49
N GLU A 182 -55.31 -16.04 26.44
CA GLU A 182 -56.71 -15.70 26.17
C GLU A 182 -57.36 -16.41 24.97
N VAL A 183 -56.65 -17.28 24.23
CA VAL A 183 -57.22 -18.02 23.09
C VAL A 183 -57.33 -19.52 23.42
N PRO A 184 -58.52 -20.03 23.79
CA PRO A 184 -58.73 -21.44 24.14
C PRO A 184 -58.41 -22.44 23.02
N GLU A 185 -58.55 -22.02 21.75
CA GLU A 185 -58.37 -22.89 20.57
C GLU A 185 -56.90 -23.34 20.37
N LEU A 186 -55.93 -22.58 20.87
CA LEU A 186 -54.50 -22.95 20.82
C LEU A 186 -54.09 -23.96 21.93
N ARG A 187 -55.02 -24.33 22.82
CA ARG A 187 -54.81 -25.33 23.90
C ARG A 187 -55.39 -26.70 23.58
N ASP A 188 -55.43 -27.08 22.30
CA ASP A 188 -55.92 -28.39 21.88
C ASP A 188 -54.87 -29.50 22.15
N PHE A 189 -54.95 -30.11 23.34
CA PHE A 189 -54.11 -31.25 23.74
C PHE A 189 -54.63 -32.61 23.26
N SER A 190 -55.54 -32.64 22.29
CA SER A 190 -56.14 -33.85 21.72
C SER A 190 -55.08 -34.82 21.16
N TRP A 191 -54.00 -34.28 20.57
CA TRP A 191 -52.83 -35.06 20.12
C TRP A 191 -52.10 -35.77 21.28
N ALA A 192 -51.94 -35.10 22.41
CA ALA A 192 -51.24 -35.66 23.57
C ALA A 192 -52.05 -36.82 24.18
N ALA A 193 -53.37 -36.68 24.24
CA ALA A 193 -54.28 -37.76 24.66
C ALA A 193 -54.15 -38.99 23.74
N LYS A 194 -54.19 -38.79 22.41
CA LYS A 194 -54.03 -39.85 21.41
C LYS A 194 -52.68 -40.58 21.51
N ARG A 195 -51.59 -39.85 21.79
CA ARG A 195 -50.25 -40.42 22.02
C ARG A 195 -50.17 -41.27 23.30
N ASN A 196 -50.85 -40.86 24.36
CA ASN A 196 -50.90 -41.60 25.62
C ASN A 196 -51.71 -42.90 25.48
N GLU A 197 -52.82 -42.88 24.74
CA GLU A 197 -53.57 -44.11 24.42
C GLU A 197 -52.73 -45.09 23.60
N MET A 198 -52.03 -44.61 22.58
CA MET A 198 -51.10 -45.43 21.80
C MET A 198 -49.93 -45.99 22.62
N ARG A 199 -49.54 -45.31 23.71
CA ARG A 199 -48.53 -45.80 24.66
C ARG A 199 -49.12 -46.90 25.54
N ARG A 200 -50.32 -46.70 26.09
CA ARG A 200 -51.06 -47.70 26.87
C ARG A 200 -51.35 -48.97 26.05
N ALA A 201 -51.76 -48.85 24.79
CA ALA A 201 -52.00 -49.99 23.91
C ALA A 201 -50.72 -50.81 23.62
N ARG A 202 -49.57 -50.14 23.48
CA ARG A 202 -48.27 -50.82 23.31
C ARG A 202 -47.81 -51.51 24.58
N GLU A 203 -48.02 -50.91 25.74
CA GLU A 203 -47.71 -51.52 27.03
C GLU A 203 -48.62 -52.73 27.31
N ALA A 204 -49.90 -52.65 26.97
CA ALA A 204 -50.82 -53.79 27.05
C ALA A 204 -50.36 -54.96 26.16
N LYS A 205 -50.02 -54.69 24.88
CA LYS A 205 -49.47 -55.71 23.99
C LYS A 205 -48.15 -56.31 24.48
N LYS A 206 -47.28 -55.50 25.10
CA LYS A 206 -46.04 -56.01 25.71
C LYS A 206 -46.29 -56.91 26.92
N ARG A 207 -47.37 -56.66 27.68
CA ARG A 207 -47.77 -57.49 28.82
C ARG A 207 -48.45 -58.80 28.40
N GLU A 208 -49.17 -58.82 27.27
CA GLU A 208 -49.77 -60.05 26.73
C GLU A 208 -48.74 -60.95 26.04
N ALA A 209 -47.63 -60.39 25.55
CA ALA A 209 -46.56 -61.12 24.89
C ALA A 209 -45.46 -61.65 25.85
N ALA A 210 -45.57 -61.36 27.15
CA ALA A 210 -44.70 -61.85 28.22
C ALA A 210 -45.44 -62.89 29.06
#